data_AF-A0A9X5P078-F1
#
_entry.id   AF-A0A9X5P078-F1
#
_cell.length_a   1.000
_cell.length_b   1.000
_cell.length_c   1.000
_cell.angle_alpha   90.00
_cell.angle_beta   90.00
_cell.angle_gamma   90.00
#
_symmetry.space_group_name_H-M   'P 1'
#
loop_
_entity.id
_entity.type
_entity.pdbx_description
1 polymer ?
#
loop_
_entity_poly.entity_id
_entity_poly.type
_entity_poly.pdbx_seq_one_letter_code
_entity_poly.pdbx_strand_id
1 'polypeptide(L)'
;MLHKIGIMSALILGLAMPAAAECLIQKDSIAGIKLGQNLKQVKHKFPKAKMERESDPEGVAYVAITLSKDVMVITHQDGDDDPDAPIKLHKKIDSLETYSPACHTASGVHPGMKIKDAEAKLGKVKKIIMSAIESREYAIFTRHPQ
;
A
#
# COMPACT_ATOMS: atom_id res chain seq x y z
N MET A 1 -49.66 44.60 13.76
CA MET A 1 -49.55 43.23 13.22
C MET A 1 -48.72 43.29 11.95
N LEU A 2 -47.47 42.84 11.97
CA LEU A 2 -46.64 42.65 10.78
C LEU A 2 -45.62 41.53 11.06
N HIS A 3 -45.36 40.73 10.03
CA HIS A 3 -45.01 39.32 10.11
C HIS A 3 -43.55 39.04 10.47
N LYS A 4 -43.32 38.00 11.29
CA LYS A 4 -41.98 37.41 11.51
C LYS A 4 -41.61 36.54 10.30
N ILE A 5 -40.56 36.91 9.57
CA ILE A 5 -39.95 36.05 8.56
C ILE A 5 -38.80 35.30 9.25
N GLY A 6 -39.02 34.03 9.55
CA GLY A 6 -37.99 33.12 10.05
C GLY A 6 -37.17 32.57 8.89
N ILE A 7 -35.90 32.96 8.79
CA ILE A 7 -34.95 32.36 7.84
C ILE A 7 -34.39 31.10 8.50
N MET A 8 -34.93 29.95 8.10
CA MET A 8 -34.42 28.62 8.46
C MET A 8 -33.20 28.35 7.57
N SER A 9 -32.00 28.63 8.09
CA SER A 9 -30.75 28.33 7.40
C SER A 9 -30.44 26.85 7.56
N ALA A 10 -30.75 26.04 6.53
CA ALA A 10 -30.38 24.63 6.48
C ALA A 10 -28.87 24.51 6.24
N LEU A 11 -28.14 24.03 7.23
CA LEU A 11 -26.71 23.71 7.13
C LEU A 11 -26.58 22.40 6.34
N ILE A 12 -26.26 22.50 5.05
CA ILE A 12 -25.93 21.32 4.23
C ILE A 12 -24.51 20.90 4.64
N LEU A 13 -24.40 19.93 5.55
CA LEU A 13 -23.15 19.19 5.74
C LEU A 13 -22.89 18.39 4.46
N GLY A 14 -22.06 18.94 3.57
CA GLY A 14 -21.44 18.17 2.50
C GLY A 14 -20.61 17.08 3.14
N LEU A 15 -21.09 15.83 3.07
CA LEU A 15 -20.27 14.65 3.30
C LEU A 15 -19.22 14.63 2.20
N ALA A 16 -18.07 15.25 2.44
CA ALA A 16 -16.88 15.00 1.63
C ALA A 16 -16.65 13.49 1.70
N MET A 17 -16.93 12.80 0.59
CA MET A 17 -16.53 11.40 0.47
C MET A 17 -15.02 11.37 0.74
N PRO A 18 -14.54 10.51 1.65
CA PRO A 18 -13.11 10.32 1.83
C PRO A 18 -12.55 10.05 0.44
N ALA A 19 -11.64 10.91 -0.04
CA ALA A 19 -10.88 10.61 -1.23
C ALA A 19 -10.39 9.17 -1.07
N ALA A 20 -10.75 8.30 -2.03
CA ALA A 20 -10.26 6.94 -2.03
C ALA A 20 -8.77 7.03 -1.76
N ALA A 21 -8.32 6.51 -0.61
CA ALA A 21 -6.99 6.80 -0.12
C ALA A 21 -6.01 6.50 -1.25
N GLU A 22 -5.39 7.54 -1.81
CA GLU A 22 -4.45 7.37 -2.91
C GLU A 22 -3.41 6.36 -2.44
N CYS A 23 -3.25 5.27 -3.19
CA CYS A 23 -2.28 4.25 -2.83
C CYS A 23 -0.88 4.76 -3.18
N LEU A 24 -0.39 5.70 -2.38
CA LEU A 24 0.92 6.29 -2.54
C LEU A 24 1.97 5.33 -1.96
N ILE A 25 3.01 5.08 -2.75
CA ILE A 25 4.22 4.34 -2.36
C ILE A 25 5.27 5.37 -1.95
N GLN A 26 5.72 5.27 -0.71
CA GLN A 26 6.77 6.09 -0.11
C GLN A 26 7.87 5.19 0.45
N LYS A 27 8.98 5.80 0.88
CA LYS A 27 10.14 5.08 1.41
C LYS A 27 9.80 4.12 2.56
N ASP A 28 8.87 4.51 3.41
CA ASP A 28 8.48 3.78 4.63
C ASP A 28 7.00 3.42 4.68
N SER A 29 6.25 3.59 3.58
CA SER A 29 4.81 3.35 3.58
C SER A 29 4.20 3.02 2.21
N ILE A 30 3.10 2.26 2.24
CA ILE A 30 2.24 1.98 1.08
C ILE A 30 0.79 2.20 1.49
N ALA A 31 0.03 3.00 0.73
CA ALA A 31 -1.37 3.33 1.05
C ALA A 31 -1.55 3.90 2.48
N GLY A 32 -0.52 4.55 3.01
CA GLY A 32 -0.49 5.05 4.38
C GLY A 32 -0.39 3.97 5.47
N ILE A 33 -0.09 2.71 5.12
CA ILE A 33 0.43 1.68 6.02
C ILE A 33 1.94 1.88 6.12
N LYS A 34 2.47 2.11 7.33
CA LYS A 34 3.87 2.44 7.59
C LYS A 34 4.65 1.26 8.17
N LEU A 35 5.94 1.22 7.91
CA LEU A 35 6.89 0.39 8.65
C LEU A 35 6.85 0.74 10.15
N GLY A 36 7.11 -0.25 11.00
CA GLY A 36 7.19 -0.13 12.47
C GLY A 36 5.84 -0.10 13.20
N GLN A 37 4.71 0.11 12.51
CA GLN A 37 3.38 -0.05 13.11
C GLN A 37 3.00 -1.54 13.20
N ASN A 38 1.92 -1.86 13.92
CA ASN A 38 1.36 -3.21 13.97
C ASN A 38 -0.04 -3.30 13.30
N LEU A 39 -0.50 -4.53 13.03
CA LEU A 39 -1.79 -4.75 12.35
C LEU A 39 -2.99 -4.27 13.16
N LYS A 40 -2.90 -4.21 14.50
CA LYS A 40 -3.95 -3.60 15.33
C LYS A 40 -4.13 -2.12 14.98
N GLN A 41 -3.03 -1.37 14.81
CA GLN A 41 -3.06 0.02 14.38
C GLN A 41 -3.59 0.15 12.95
N VAL A 42 -3.20 -0.76 12.05
CA VAL A 42 -3.74 -0.80 10.67
C VAL A 42 -5.25 -1.02 10.68
N LYS A 43 -5.75 -1.98 11.45
CA LYS A 43 -7.19 -2.28 11.55
C LYS A 43 -7.97 -1.12 12.15
N HIS A 44 -7.38 -0.37 13.09
CA HIS A 44 -8.00 0.84 13.61
C HIS A 44 -8.12 1.95 12.55
N LYS A 45 -7.05 2.17 11.76
CA LYS A 45 -7.04 3.17 10.68
C LYS A 45 -7.92 2.76 9.48
N PHE A 46 -7.96 1.47 9.17
CA PHE A 46 -8.74 0.89 8.07
C PHE A 46 -9.69 -0.19 8.61
N PRO A 47 -10.81 0.19 9.26
CA PRO A 47 -11.73 -0.76 9.90
C PRO A 47 -12.26 -1.86 8.97
N LYS A 48 -12.41 -1.53 7.68
CA LYS A 48 -12.92 -2.43 6.64
C LYS A 48 -11.84 -3.28 5.97
N ALA A 49 -10.55 -3.10 6.30
CA ALA A 49 -9.49 -3.90 5.73
C ALA A 49 -9.67 -5.38 6.09
N LYS A 50 -9.47 -6.25 5.10
CA LYS A 50 -9.35 -7.69 5.31
C LYS A 50 -7.87 -8.06 5.47
N MET A 51 -7.60 -8.99 6.37
CA MET A 51 -6.24 -9.46 6.68
C MET A 51 -6.25 -10.97 6.57
N GLU A 52 -5.41 -11.50 5.69
CA GLU A 52 -5.34 -12.93 5.35
C GLU A 52 -3.88 -13.38 5.44
N ARG A 53 -3.67 -14.62 5.89
CA ARG A 53 -2.34 -15.24 5.90
C ARG A 53 -1.93 -15.57 4.47
N GLU A 54 -0.68 -15.31 4.17
CA GLU A 54 -0.04 -15.68 2.91
C GLU A 54 1.32 -16.29 3.19
N SER A 55 1.83 -17.08 2.26
CA SER A 55 3.21 -17.55 2.29
C SER A 55 3.80 -17.58 0.88
N ASP A 56 5.10 -17.33 0.77
CA ASP A 56 5.79 -17.57 -0.50
C ASP A 56 6.15 -19.06 -0.67
N PRO A 57 6.68 -19.48 -1.84
CA PRO A 57 7.09 -20.87 -2.07
C PRO A 57 8.20 -21.38 -1.14
N GLU A 58 8.92 -20.48 -0.45
CA GLU A 58 9.96 -20.83 0.53
C GLU A 58 9.38 -20.96 1.95
N GLY A 59 8.08 -20.70 2.13
CA GLY A 59 7.37 -20.82 3.40
C GLY A 59 7.48 -19.59 4.29
N VAL A 60 8.02 -18.47 3.79
CA VAL A 60 8.05 -17.22 4.56
C VAL A 60 6.64 -16.72 4.76
N ALA A 61 6.30 -16.39 6.01
CA ALA A 61 4.96 -15.98 6.38
C ALA A 61 4.74 -14.47 6.18
N TYR A 62 3.63 -14.14 5.54
CA TYR A 62 3.18 -12.78 5.30
C TYR A 62 1.73 -12.59 5.72
N VAL A 63 1.29 -11.34 5.71
CA VAL A 63 -0.12 -10.97 5.83
C VAL A 63 -0.51 -10.08 4.65
N ALA A 64 -1.48 -10.52 3.86
CA ALA A 64 -2.12 -9.70 2.85
C ALA A 64 -3.19 -8.80 3.49
N ILE A 65 -3.07 -7.50 3.26
CA ILE A 65 -4.00 -6.47 3.74
C ILE A 65 -4.74 -5.89 2.55
N THR A 66 -5.98 -6.34 2.35
CA THR A 66 -6.86 -5.82 1.31
C THR A 66 -7.61 -4.58 1.84
N LEU A 67 -7.27 -3.41 1.32
CA LEU A 67 -7.89 -2.12 1.67
C LEU A 67 -9.13 -1.82 0.83
N SER A 68 -9.11 -2.23 -0.44
CA SER A 68 -10.21 -2.12 -1.40
C SER A 68 -10.07 -3.20 -2.47
N LYS A 69 -11.01 -3.26 -3.42
CA LYS A 69 -10.90 -4.20 -4.56
C LYS A 69 -9.66 -3.98 -5.45
N ASP A 70 -9.07 -2.79 -5.41
CA ASP A 70 -7.95 -2.40 -6.27
C ASP A 70 -6.63 -2.24 -5.50
N VAL A 71 -6.66 -2.31 -4.17
CA VAL A 71 -5.51 -2.02 -3.29
C VAL A 71 -5.31 -3.14 -2.27
N MET A 72 -4.20 -3.85 -2.44
CA MET A 72 -3.69 -4.86 -1.53
C MET A 72 -2.24 -4.51 -1.17
N VAL A 73 -1.91 -4.58 0.11
CA VAL A 73 -0.55 -4.42 0.64
C VAL A 73 -0.18 -5.70 1.37
N ILE A 74 0.96 -6.30 1.02
CA ILE A 74 1.48 -7.48 1.72
C ILE A 74 2.57 -7.01 2.68
N THR A 75 2.60 -7.60 3.86
CA THR A 75 3.54 -7.25 4.93
C THR A 75 4.15 -8.50 5.53
N HIS A 76 5.45 -8.39 5.82
CA HIS A 76 6.11 -9.25 6.79
C HIS A 76 6.05 -8.60 8.17
N GLN A 77 6.07 -9.42 9.23
CA GLN A 77 6.09 -8.95 10.61
C GLN A 77 7.30 -9.55 11.34
N ASP A 78 8.01 -8.73 12.10
CA ASP A 78 9.26 -9.11 12.79
C ASP A 78 9.08 -10.33 13.73
N GLY A 79 9.78 -11.41 13.41
CA GLY A 79 9.73 -12.70 14.12
C GLY A 79 8.36 -13.37 14.05
N ASP A 80 7.71 -13.31 12.89
CA ASP A 80 6.50 -14.04 12.55
C ASP A 80 6.71 -14.90 11.31
N ASP A 81 7.51 -15.96 11.46
CA ASP A 81 7.99 -16.80 10.35
C ASP A 81 7.12 -18.05 10.11
N ASP A 82 6.04 -18.25 10.87
CA ASP A 82 5.16 -19.43 10.78
C ASP A 82 3.87 -19.09 10.00
N PRO A 83 3.69 -19.62 8.78
CA PRO A 83 2.53 -19.30 7.94
C PRO A 83 1.24 -19.94 8.45
N ASP A 84 1.33 -21.02 9.23
CA ASP A 84 0.19 -21.72 9.81
C ASP A 84 -0.25 -21.12 11.15
N ALA A 85 0.61 -20.29 11.77
CA ALA A 85 0.27 -19.59 13.00
C ALA A 85 -0.81 -18.51 12.79
N PRO A 86 -1.66 -18.23 13.80
CA PRO A 86 -2.59 -17.10 13.74
C PRO A 86 -1.89 -15.75 13.51
N ILE A 87 -2.56 -14.84 12.79
CA ILE A 87 -2.06 -13.48 12.54
C ILE A 87 -1.76 -12.75 13.85
N LYS A 88 -0.51 -12.28 14.00
CA LYS A 88 -0.05 -11.60 15.23
C LYS A 88 -0.32 -10.10 15.16
N LEU A 89 -1.47 -9.65 15.68
CA LEU A 89 -1.90 -8.24 15.57
C LEU A 89 -0.96 -7.20 16.21
N HIS A 90 -0.09 -7.60 17.12
CA HIS A 90 0.78 -6.70 17.88
C HIS A 90 2.24 -6.68 17.39
N LYS A 91 2.62 -7.59 16.50
CA LYS A 91 3.96 -7.62 15.91
C LYS A 91 4.15 -6.46 14.94
N LYS A 92 5.36 -5.91 14.90
CA LYS A 92 5.70 -4.77 14.05
C LYS A 92 5.89 -5.22 12.61
N ILE A 93 5.41 -4.41 11.70
CA ILE A 93 5.66 -4.54 10.26
C ILE A 93 7.08 -4.06 9.98
N ASP A 94 7.89 -4.88 9.33
CA ASP A 94 9.27 -4.57 8.94
C ASP A 94 9.48 -4.58 7.42
N SER A 95 8.53 -5.14 6.65
CA SER A 95 8.49 -5.08 5.20
C SER A 95 7.11 -4.76 4.66
N LEU A 96 7.06 -4.07 3.53
CA LEU A 96 5.86 -3.71 2.80
C LEU A 96 6.08 -3.93 1.30
N GLU A 97 5.14 -4.60 0.66
CA GLU A 97 5.11 -4.76 -0.79
C GLU A 97 3.68 -4.60 -1.34
N THR A 98 3.56 -4.31 -2.63
CA THR A 98 2.28 -4.31 -3.33
C THR A 98 2.46 -4.64 -4.80
N TYR A 99 1.54 -5.44 -5.33
CA TYR A 99 1.42 -5.72 -6.76
C TYR A 99 0.24 -4.97 -7.40
N SER A 100 -0.49 -4.16 -6.62
CA SER A 100 -1.67 -3.43 -7.07
C SER A 100 -1.31 -2.31 -8.05
N PRO A 101 -1.81 -2.33 -9.30
CA PRO A 101 -1.53 -1.28 -10.28
C PRO A 101 -2.09 0.11 -9.89
N ALA A 102 -3.07 0.15 -8.98
CA ALA A 102 -3.58 1.41 -8.42
C ALA A 102 -2.54 2.13 -7.53
N CYS A 103 -1.50 1.43 -7.08
CA CYS A 103 -0.47 1.96 -6.22
C CYS A 103 0.68 2.57 -7.00
N HIS A 104 1.12 3.77 -6.63
CA HIS A 104 2.13 4.51 -7.38
C HIS A 104 3.04 5.33 -6.48
N THR A 105 4.28 5.54 -6.92
CA THR A 105 5.20 6.50 -6.28
C THR A 105 4.76 7.95 -6.53
N ALA A 106 5.37 8.91 -5.85
CA ALA A 106 5.14 10.33 -6.13
C ALA A 106 5.47 10.77 -7.58
N SER A 107 6.39 10.07 -8.25
CA SER A 107 6.67 10.28 -9.68
C SER A 107 5.72 9.51 -10.60
N GLY A 108 4.79 8.74 -10.02
CA GLY A 108 3.77 7.95 -10.70
C GLY A 108 4.27 6.62 -11.24
N VAL A 109 5.40 6.08 -10.79
CA VAL A 109 5.83 4.70 -11.15
C VAL A 109 4.95 3.72 -10.38
N HIS A 110 4.46 2.67 -11.04
CA HIS A 110 3.50 1.73 -10.44
C HIS A 110 3.72 0.29 -10.93
N PRO A 111 3.23 -0.73 -10.18
CA PRO A 111 3.20 -2.12 -10.65
C PRO A 111 2.49 -2.25 -12.01
N GLY A 112 3.04 -3.08 -12.89
CA GLY A 112 2.54 -3.27 -14.26
C GLY A 112 2.90 -2.16 -15.25
N MET A 113 3.61 -1.11 -14.84
CA MET A 113 4.13 -0.08 -15.76
C MET A 113 5.17 -0.67 -16.73
N LYS A 114 5.09 -0.30 -18.02
CA LYS A 114 6.12 -0.65 -19.00
C LYS A 114 7.44 0.02 -18.63
N ILE A 115 8.55 -0.72 -18.75
CA ILE A 115 9.90 -0.20 -18.47
C ILE A 115 10.20 1.09 -19.26
N LYS A 116 9.79 1.16 -20.53
CA LYS A 116 9.96 2.36 -21.37
C LYS A 116 9.28 3.60 -20.78
N ASP A 117 8.11 3.44 -20.16
CA ASP A 117 7.37 4.54 -19.54
C ASP A 117 8.00 4.93 -18.20
N ALA A 118 8.53 3.94 -17.47
CA ALA A 118 9.31 4.17 -16.26
C ALA A 118 10.61 4.94 -16.54
N GLU A 119 11.24 4.78 -17.71
CA GLU A 119 12.46 5.52 -18.07
C GLU A 119 12.23 7.04 -18.12
N ALA A 120 11.03 7.50 -18.48
CA ALA A 120 10.71 8.93 -18.46
C ALA A 120 10.80 9.52 -17.05
N LYS A 121 10.54 8.68 -16.03
CA LYS A 121 10.53 9.06 -14.61
C LYS A 121 11.88 8.79 -13.95
N LEU A 122 12.43 7.59 -14.13
CA LEU A 122 13.63 7.09 -13.44
C LEU A 122 14.93 7.20 -14.27
N GLY A 123 14.85 7.72 -15.50
CA GLY A 123 15.98 7.77 -16.44
C GLY A 123 16.19 6.43 -17.14
N LYS A 124 17.17 6.36 -18.04
CA LYS A 124 17.43 5.14 -18.84
C LYS A 124 17.78 3.94 -17.97
N VAL A 125 17.39 2.74 -18.41
CA VAL A 125 17.85 1.47 -17.82
C VAL A 125 19.37 1.38 -17.96
N LYS A 126 20.06 1.22 -16.84
CA LYS A 126 21.51 0.99 -16.78
C LYS A 126 21.85 -0.48 -16.99
N LYS A 127 21.07 -1.38 -16.38
CA LYS A 127 21.24 -2.84 -16.49
C LYS A 127 19.94 -3.55 -16.11
N ILE A 128 19.79 -4.76 -16.63
CA ILE A 128 18.81 -5.74 -16.17
C ILE A 128 19.61 -6.86 -15.51
N ILE A 129 19.21 -7.26 -14.31
CA ILE A 129 19.82 -8.36 -13.56
C ILE A 129 18.79 -9.48 -13.45
N MET A 130 19.18 -10.70 -13.76
CA MET A 130 18.42 -11.90 -13.40
C MET A 130 18.91 -12.41 -12.05
N SER A 131 18.05 -12.41 -11.05
CA SER A 131 18.32 -13.07 -9.76
C SER A 131 18.09 -14.57 -9.95
N ALA A 132 19.17 -15.36 -9.90
CA ALA A 132 19.07 -16.82 -9.98
C ALA A 132 18.39 -17.42 -8.73
N ILE A 133 18.49 -16.72 -7.59
CA ILE A 133 17.90 -17.15 -6.31
C ILE A 133 16.39 -16.92 -6.36
N GLU A 134 15.96 -15.72 -6.72
CA GLU A 134 14.54 -15.35 -6.66
C GLU A 134 13.80 -15.64 -7.98
N SER A 135 14.51 -16.08 -9.02
CA SER A 135 13.99 -16.26 -10.39
C SER A 135 13.27 -15.01 -10.92
N ARG A 136 13.79 -13.81 -10.59
CA ARG A 136 13.20 -12.50 -10.90
C ARG A 136 14.16 -11.63 -11.70
N GLU A 137 13.61 -10.83 -12.60
CA GLU A 137 14.35 -9.80 -13.34
C GLU A 137 14.21 -8.43 -12.66
N TYR A 138 15.34 -7.75 -12.47
CA TYR A 138 15.41 -6.43 -11.87
C TYR A 138 16.02 -5.41 -12.84
N ALA A 139 15.26 -4.36 -13.15
CA ALA A 139 15.75 -3.23 -13.90
C ALA A 139 16.35 -2.17 -12.97
N ILE A 140 17.63 -1.87 -13.18
CA ILE A 140 18.31 -0.77 -12.49
C ILE A 140 18.30 0.45 -13.41
N PHE A 141 17.73 1.55 -12.92
CA PHE A 141 17.58 2.79 -13.68
C PHE A 141 18.69 3.81 -13.35
N THR A 142 18.85 4.82 -14.19
CA THR A 142 19.89 5.84 -13.98
C THR A 142 19.67 6.64 -12.70
N ARG A 143 18.42 7.01 -12.42
CA ARG A 143 17.92 7.64 -11.19
C ARG A 143 17.11 6.61 -10.39
N HIS A 144 17.71 5.45 -10.15
CA HIS A 144 17.09 4.41 -9.33
C HIS A 144 16.83 4.94 -7.91
N PRO A 145 15.63 4.71 -7.33
CA PRO A 145 15.36 5.04 -5.93
C PRO A 145 16.32 4.31 -4.98
N GLN A 146 16.64 4.93 -3.83
CA GLN A 146 17.47 4.36 -2.77
C GLN A 146 16.70 4.20 -1.45
#